data_AF-A0A7Y3XGY2-F1
#
_entry.id   AF-A0A7Y3XGY2-F1
#
_cell.length_a   1.000
_cell.length_b   1.000
_cell.length_c   1.000
_cell.angle_alpha   90.00
_cell.angle_beta   90.00
_cell.angle_gamma   90.00
#
_symmetry.space_group_name_H-M   'P 1'
#
loop_
_entity.id
_entity.type
_entity.pdbx_description
1 polymer ?
#
loop_
_entity_poly.entity_id
_entity_poly.type
_entity_poly.pdbx_seq_one_letter_code
_entity_poly.pdbx_strand_id
1 'polypeptide(L)'
;MDLFNFRDGELCCEDVPVADIAHQVGTPAYIYSGNTLAEHFRRLANAFAAADPVICYSIKSCANLGILRLLADRGAGVDVVSGGELHRARSPVSQDRKSSMPAWGRRMPKSARR
;
A
#
# COMPACT_ATOMS: atom_id res chain seq x y z
N MET A 1 -15.41 -0.96 -1.39
CA MET A 1 -15.79 -0.30 -2.65
C MET A 1 -14.66 0.62 -3.02
N ASP A 2 -14.33 0.66 -4.30
CA ASP A 2 -13.15 1.30 -4.89
C ASP A 2 -13.53 2.52 -5.74
N LEU A 3 -12.52 3.15 -6.33
CA LEU A 3 -12.68 4.33 -7.18
C LEU A 3 -12.62 3.99 -8.68
N PHE A 4 -13.04 2.79 -9.07
CA PHE A 4 -13.30 2.46 -10.47
C PHE A 4 -14.78 2.64 -10.77
N ASN A 5 -15.12 3.68 -11.54
CA ASN A 5 -16.51 4.03 -11.79
C ASN A 5 -16.70 4.44 -13.26
N PHE A 6 -17.90 4.18 -13.78
CA PHE A 6 -18.29 4.71 -15.08
C PHE A 6 -18.71 6.17 -14.97
N ARG A 7 -18.18 7.02 -15.86
CA ARG A 7 -18.60 8.42 -16.04
C ARG A 7 -18.91 8.61 -17.51
N ASP A 8 -20.14 9.00 -17.82
CA ASP A 8 -20.62 9.20 -19.20
C ASP A 8 -20.36 8.00 -20.14
N GLY A 9 -20.41 6.78 -19.59
CA GLY A 9 -20.17 5.53 -20.34
C GLY A 9 -18.70 5.08 -20.43
N GLU A 10 -17.75 5.87 -19.93
CA GLU A 10 -16.33 5.53 -19.88
C GLU A 10 -15.91 5.03 -18.51
N LEU A 11 -15.11 3.96 -18.46
CA LEU A 11 -14.55 3.47 -17.20
C LEU A 11 -13.37 4.34 -16.77
N CYS A 12 -13.47 4.97 -15.60
CA CYS A 12 -12.41 5.77 -15.02
C CYS A 12 -11.81 5.11 -13.78
N CYS A 13 -10.48 5.20 -13.64
CA CYS A 13 -9.78 5.00 -12.38
C CYS A 13 -9.61 6.37 -11.73
N GLU A 14 -10.33 6.62 -10.64
CA GLU A 14 -10.43 7.96 -10.04
C GLU A 14 -10.98 8.95 -11.08
N ASP A 15 -10.19 9.97 -11.46
CA ASP A 15 -10.56 10.97 -12.46
C ASP A 15 -9.91 10.73 -13.84
N VAL A 16 -9.26 9.57 -14.05
CA VAL A 16 -8.53 9.27 -15.27
C VAL A 16 -9.23 8.16 -16.06
N PRO A 17 -9.58 8.36 -17.35
CA PRO A 17 -10.10 7.30 -18.20
C PRO A 17 -9.13 6.13 -18.33
N VAL A 18 -9.63 4.90 -18.13
CA VAL A 18 -8.81 3.68 -18.23
C VAL A 18 -8.29 3.47 -19.65
N ALA A 19 -9.06 3.88 -20.67
CA ALA A 19 -8.66 3.83 -22.07
C ALA A 19 -7.39 4.66 -22.33
N ASP A 20 -7.30 5.87 -21.76
CA ASP A 20 -6.13 6.74 -21.91
C ASP A 20 -4.88 6.11 -21.31
N ILE A 21 -5.01 5.51 -20.12
CA ILE A 21 -3.91 4.77 -19.48
C ILE A 21 -3.47 3.62 -20.39
N ALA A 22 -4.42 2.80 -20.87
CA ALA A 22 -4.14 1.66 -21.73
C ALA A 22 -3.48 2.07 -23.05
N HIS A 23 -3.87 3.19 -23.64
CA HIS A 23 -3.24 3.73 -24.85
C HIS A 23 -1.80 4.20 -24.59
N GLN A 24 -1.54 4.83 -23.43
CA GLN A 24 -0.21 5.34 -23.10
C GLN A 24 0.79 4.24 -22.74
N VAL A 25 0.36 3.23 -21.96
CA VAL A 25 1.27 2.20 -21.41
C VAL A 25 1.23 0.87 -22.17
N GLY A 26 0.25 0.69 -23.05
CA GLY A 26 -0.01 -0.57 -23.75
C GLY A 26 -0.75 -1.60 -22.89
N THR A 27 -1.21 -2.68 -23.52
CA THR A 27 -1.97 -3.76 -22.85
C THR A 27 -1.28 -5.12 -22.99
N PRO A 28 -1.33 -6.00 -21.97
CA PRO A 28 -2.09 -5.87 -20.72
C PRO A 28 -1.43 -4.95 -19.68
N ALA A 29 -2.24 -4.23 -18.90
CA ALA A 29 -1.78 -3.35 -17.82
C ALA A 29 -2.58 -3.57 -16.53
N TYR A 30 -1.90 -3.50 -15.38
CA TYR A 30 -2.55 -3.43 -14.06
C TYR A 30 -2.66 -1.97 -13.63
N ILE A 31 -3.87 -1.55 -13.27
CA ILE A 31 -4.17 -0.19 -12.81
C ILE A 31 -4.61 -0.26 -11.36
N TYR A 32 -3.99 0.55 -10.50
CA TYR A 32 -4.32 0.63 -9.07
C TYR A 32 -4.76 2.05 -8.74
N SER A 33 -5.87 2.20 -8.01
CA SER A 33 -6.25 3.47 -7.40
C SER A 33 -5.50 3.67 -6.09
N GLY A 34 -4.64 4.70 -6.05
CA GLY A 34 -3.93 5.09 -4.84
C GLY A 34 -4.89 5.59 -3.77
N ASN A 35 -5.93 6.34 -4.15
CA ASN A 35 -6.92 6.85 -3.21
C ASN A 35 -7.75 5.73 -2.58
N THR A 36 -8.07 4.66 -3.32
CA THR A 36 -8.75 3.48 -2.78
C THR A 36 -7.90 2.81 -1.70
N LEU A 37 -6.61 2.57 -1.98
CA LEU A 37 -5.68 1.96 -1.01
C LEU A 37 -5.51 2.82 0.24
N ALA A 38 -5.34 4.13 0.05
CA ALA A 38 -5.22 5.11 1.13
C ALA A 38 -6.46 5.12 2.03
N GLU A 39 -7.65 5.13 1.43
CA GLU A 39 -8.92 5.16 2.14
C GLU A 39 -9.16 3.87 2.93
N HIS A 40 -8.84 2.72 2.36
CA HIS A 40 -8.94 1.44 3.07
C HIS A 40 -8.00 1.35 4.26
N PHE A 41 -6.76 1.81 4.10
CA PHE A 41 -5.82 1.90 5.22
C PHE A 41 -6.34 2.84 6.32
N ARG A 42 -6.81 4.03 5.95
CA ARG A 42 -7.37 5.02 6.89
C ARG A 42 -8.56 4.46 7.66
N ARG A 43 -9.50 3.78 6.98
CA ARG A 43 -10.65 3.15 7.64
C ARG A 43 -10.22 2.11 8.66
N LEU A 44 -9.23 1.29 8.31
CA LEU A 44 -8.68 0.28 9.22
C LEU A 44 -8.00 0.93 10.43
N ALA A 45 -7.14 1.93 10.21
CA ALA A 45 -6.48 2.68 11.27
C ALA A 45 -7.49 3.34 12.22
N ASN A 46 -8.54 3.97 11.67
CA ASN A 46 -9.58 4.61 12.47
C ASN A 46 -10.40 3.60 13.29
N ALA A 47 -10.74 2.46 12.70
CA ALA A 47 -11.52 1.43 13.39
C ALA A 47 -10.80 0.86 14.63
N PHE A 48 -9.47 0.81 14.61
CA PHE A 48 -8.66 0.29 15.70
C PHE A 48 -7.89 1.38 16.47
N ALA A 49 -8.22 2.66 16.30
CA ALA A 49 -7.48 3.77 16.89
C ALA A 49 -7.32 3.67 18.41
N ALA A 50 -8.34 3.16 19.11
CA ALA A 50 -8.31 2.98 20.57
C ALA A 50 -7.26 1.97 21.06
N ALA A 51 -6.86 1.02 20.20
CA ALA A 51 -5.85 0.01 20.54
C ALA A 51 -4.42 0.44 20.17
N ASP A 52 -4.26 1.58 19.48
CA ASP A 52 -2.98 2.09 18.95
C ASP A 52 -2.11 1.00 18.27
N PRO A 53 -2.65 0.22 17.32
CA PRO A 53 -1.91 -0.89 16.73
C PRO A 53 -0.94 -0.39 15.66
N VAL A 54 0.15 -1.15 15.47
CA VAL A 54 0.93 -1.08 14.23
C VAL A 54 0.23 -1.93 13.17
N ILE A 55 -0.35 -1.28 12.16
CA ILE A 55 -0.96 -1.98 11.02
C ILE A 55 0.12 -2.35 10.01
N CYS A 56 0.30 -3.65 9.76
CA CYS A 56 1.26 -4.17 8.81
C CYS A 56 0.58 -4.64 7.52
N TYR A 57 0.96 -4.06 6.38
CA TYR A 57 0.51 -4.52 5.07
C TYR A 57 1.23 -5.82 4.66
N SER A 58 0.49 -6.83 4.20
CA SER A 58 1.10 -8.07 3.73
C SER A 58 1.63 -7.91 2.31
N ILE A 59 2.95 -7.89 2.16
CA ILE A 59 3.63 -7.69 0.86
C ILE A 59 3.30 -8.79 -0.17
N LYS A 60 2.84 -9.95 0.28
CA LYS A 60 2.42 -11.05 -0.61
C LYS A 60 1.19 -10.69 -1.43
N SER A 61 0.36 -9.79 -0.94
CA SER A 61 -0.85 -9.35 -1.67
C SER A 61 -0.46 -8.57 -2.92
N CYS A 62 0.47 -7.63 -2.80
CA CYS A 62 1.06 -6.91 -3.93
C CYS A 62 2.39 -6.28 -3.52
N ALA A 63 3.50 -6.73 -4.12
CA ALA A 63 4.84 -6.22 -3.80
C ALA A 63 5.25 -4.99 -4.63
N ASN A 64 4.29 -4.26 -5.22
CA ASN A 64 4.56 -3.06 -6.01
C ASN A 64 5.15 -1.96 -5.10
N LEU A 65 6.31 -1.41 -5.48
CA LEU A 65 7.03 -0.43 -4.66
C LEU A 65 6.24 0.86 -4.43
N GLY A 66 5.43 1.30 -5.40
CA GLY A 66 4.56 2.47 -5.26
C GLY A 66 3.45 2.27 -4.22
N ILE A 67 2.89 1.06 -4.14
CA ILE A 67 1.90 0.71 -3.11
C ILE A 67 2.55 0.65 -1.73
N LEU A 68 3.71 0.00 -1.61
CA LEU A 68 4.45 -0.06 -0.35
C LEU A 68 4.80 1.33 0.16
N ARG A 69 5.25 2.19 -0.75
CA ARG A 69 5.54 3.59 -0.48
C ARG A 69 4.31 4.36 0.00
N LEU A 70 3.20 4.27 -0.74
CA LEU A 70 1.94 4.95 -0.43
C LEU A 70 1.43 4.63 0.98
N LEU A 71 1.53 3.36 1.39
CA LEU A 71 1.10 2.90 2.70
C LEU A 71 2.11 3.25 3.80
N ALA A 72 3.41 3.16 3.52
CA ALA A 72 4.47 3.57 4.44
C ALA A 72 4.36 5.07 4.79
N ASP A 73 4.07 5.92 3.80
CA ASP A 73 3.85 7.36 3.99
C ASP A 73 2.65 7.66 4.90
N ARG A 74 1.75 6.70 5.11
CA ARG A 74 0.60 6.77 6.03
C ARG A 74 0.85 6.08 7.38
N GLY A 75 2.06 5.58 7.61
CA GLY A 75 2.45 4.94 8.87
C GLY A 75 2.27 3.42 8.89
N ALA A 76 2.03 2.78 7.75
CA ALA A 76 1.93 1.31 7.70
C ALA A 76 3.30 0.63 7.93
N GLY A 77 3.29 -0.43 8.72
CA GLY A 77 4.31 -1.47 8.68
C GLY A 77 4.17 -2.34 7.42
N VAL A 78 5.13 -3.23 7.19
CA VAL A 78 5.03 -4.28 6.16
C VAL A 78 5.35 -5.63 6.79
N ASP A 79 4.44 -6.58 6.62
CA ASP A 79 4.63 -7.98 6.96
C ASP A 79 5.39 -8.68 5.82
N VAL A 80 6.54 -9.27 6.18
CA VAL A 80 7.48 -9.93 5.25
C VAL A 80 7.80 -11.32 5.77
N VAL A 81 7.96 -12.29 4.88
CA VAL A 81 8.31 -13.68 5.21
C VAL A 81 9.55 -14.18 4.49
N SER A 82 10.10 -13.41 3.55
CA SER A 82 11.33 -13.76 2.84
C SER A 82 12.34 -12.62 2.85
N GLY A 83 13.61 -12.95 2.63
CA GLY A 83 14.67 -11.95 2.48
C GLY A 83 14.45 -11.03 1.28
N GLY A 84 13.89 -11.55 0.17
CA GLY A 84 13.58 -10.75 -1.01
C GLY A 84 12.47 -9.72 -0.78
N GLU A 85 11.47 -10.08 0.04
CA GLU A 85 10.43 -9.15 0.49
C GLU A 85 11.00 -8.08 1.41
N LEU A 86 11.83 -8.45 2.38
CA LEU A 86 12.51 -7.50 3.25
C LEU A 86 13.37 -6.51 2.44
N HIS A 87 14.07 -7.01 1.41
CA HIS A 87 14.87 -6.17 0.51
C HIS A 87 13.99 -5.16 -0.26
N ARG A 88 12.92 -5.61 -0.90
CA ARG A 88 11.97 -4.72 -1.60
C ARG A 88 11.37 -3.68 -0.66
N ALA A 89 10.96 -4.12 0.51
CA ALA A 89 10.39 -3.25 1.51
C ALA A 89 11.41 -2.15 1.90
N ARG A 90 12.70 -2.48 2.04
CA ARG A 90 13.76 -1.52 2.41
C ARG A 90 14.32 -0.72 1.24
N SER A 91 13.78 -0.88 0.03
CA SER A 91 14.30 -0.15 -1.13
C SER A 91 14.16 1.37 -0.95
N PRO A 92 15.06 2.19 -1.52
CA PRO A 92 14.93 3.64 -1.45
C PRO A 92 13.59 4.15 -1.97
N VAL A 93 13.05 3.51 -3.02
CA VAL A 93 11.76 3.83 -3.64
C VAL A 93 10.59 3.66 -2.66
N SER A 94 10.68 2.70 -1.73
CA SER A 94 9.68 2.52 -0.66
C SER A 94 9.93 3.40 0.58
N GLN A 95 11.06 4.11 0.66
CA GLN A 95 11.52 4.83 1.88
C GLN A 95 11.76 6.34 1.71
N ASP A 96 11.68 6.91 0.52
CA ASP A 96 12.06 8.30 0.20
C ASP A 96 11.27 9.47 0.86
N ARG A 97 11.05 9.51 2.19
CA ARG A 97 10.73 10.75 2.95
C ARG A 97 10.96 10.52 4.45
N LYS A 98 11.47 11.57 5.12
CA LYS A 98 11.84 11.68 6.55
C LYS A 98 10.65 11.51 7.53
N SER A 99 9.88 10.42 7.45
CA SER A 99 9.02 9.99 8.55
C SER A 99 9.75 8.90 9.32
N SER A 100 10.05 9.24 10.57
CA SER A 100 10.61 8.41 11.65
C SER A 100 10.33 6.92 11.50
N MET A 101 11.40 6.11 11.61
CA MET A 101 11.42 4.65 11.62
C MET A 101 11.23 4.07 13.03
N PRO A 102 10.02 3.78 13.53
CA PRO A 102 9.90 2.89 14.69
C PRO A 102 9.39 1.49 14.33
N ALA A 103 8.68 1.27 13.22
CA ALA A 103 7.97 0.00 12.99
C ALA A 103 8.74 -1.03 12.15
N TRP A 104 9.64 -0.57 11.27
CA TRP A 104 10.24 -1.41 10.25
C TRP A 104 11.53 -2.10 10.75
N GLY A 105 11.36 -3.23 11.42
CA GLY A 105 12.46 -4.08 11.88
C GLY A 105 12.59 -4.24 13.39
N ARG A 106 11.62 -3.78 14.20
CA ARG A 106 11.53 -4.27 15.58
C ARG A 106 11.18 -5.75 15.52
N ARG A 107 12.17 -6.58 15.88
CA ARG A 107 11.96 -8.01 16.15
C ARG A 107 10.80 -8.10 17.14
N MET A 108 9.73 -8.82 16.81
CA MET A 108 8.66 -9.14 17.77
C MET A 108 9.33 -9.58 19.08
N PRO A 109 8.99 -8.98 20.24
CA PRO A 109 9.57 -9.40 21.51
C PRO A 109 9.31 -10.89 21.67
N LYS A 110 10.33 -11.64 22.12
CA LYS A 110 10.24 -13.11 22.27
C LYS A 110 9.06 -13.56 23.14
N SER A 111 8.51 -12.67 23.97
CA SER A 111 7.32 -12.88 24.80
C SER A 111 6.00 -13.01 24.03
N ALA A 112 5.94 -12.59 22.76
CA ALA A 112 4.74 -12.65 21.92
C ALA A 112 4.64 -13.92 21.06
N ARG A 113 5.61 -14.85 21.18
CA ARG A 113 5.53 -16.19 20.59
C ARG A 113 4.89 -17.13 21.62
N ARG A 114 3.57 -17.18 21.64
CA ARG A 114 2.82 -18.29 22.23
C ARG A 114 2.19 -19.09 21.12
#